data_AF-A0A7J4FBU2-F1
#
_entry.id   AF-A0A7J4FBU2-F1
#
_cell.length_a   1.000
_cell.length_b   1.000
_cell.length_c   1.000
_cell.angle_alpha   90.00
_cell.angle_beta   90.00
_cell.angle_gamma   90.00
#
_symmetry.space_group_name_H-M   'P 1'
#
loop_
_entity.id
_entity.type
_entity.pdbx_description
1 polymer ?
#
loop_
_entity_poly.entity_id
_entity_poly.type
_entity_poly.pdbx_seq_one_letter_code
_entity_poly.pdbx_strand_id
1 'polypeptide(L)' 'MAEILMALEKAREELEKALDKARGEGREDEPFFESLANAYAEIYRAFGLMRAYGKVDPERYEAIKGDIFKTG' A
#
# COMPACT_ATOMS: atom_id res chain seq x y z
N MET A 1 -9.22 -1.56 -15.52
CA MET A 1 -7.90 -1.91 -14.95
C MET A 1 -7.18 -0.67 -14.44
N ALA A 2 -6.92 0.32 -15.29
CA ALA A 2 -6.27 1.57 -14.87
C ALA A 2 -6.97 2.26 -13.69
N GLU A 3 -8.30 2.34 -13.69
CA GLU A 3 -9.08 2.92 -12.58
C GLU A 3 -8.93 2.16 -11.26
N ILE A 4 -8.85 0.83 -11.31
CA ILE A 4 -8.65 -0.01 -10.12
C ILE A 4 -7.25 0.23 -9.55
N LEU A 5 -6.24 0.34 -10.41
CA LEU A 5 -4.87 0.63 -9.99
C LEU A 5 -4.77 2.01 -9.32
N MET A 6 -5.38 3.04 -9.92
CA MET A 6 -5.43 4.38 -9.32
C MET A 6 -6.17 4.38 -7.97
N ALA A 7 -7.24 3.60 -7.84
CA ALA A 7 -7.96 3.47 -6.57
C ALA A 7 -7.10 2.80 -5.49
N LEU A 8 -6.34 1.76 -5.86
CA LEU A 8 -5.41 1.09 -4.94
C LEU A 8 -4.22 1.98 -4.55
N GLU A 9 -3.67 2.74 -5.50
CA GLU A 9 -2.61 3.73 -5.24
C GLU A 9 -3.09 4.80 -4.27
N LYS A 10 -4.28 5.36 -4.48
CA LYS A 10 -4.86 6.35 -3.57
C LYS A 10 -5.14 5.76 -2.18
N ALA A 11 -5.67 4.55 -2.11
CA ALA A 11 -5.91 3.88 -0.83
C ALA A 11 -4.61 3.62 -0.06
N ARG A 12 -3.53 3.23 -0.77
CA ARG A 12 -2.19 3.05 -0.21
C ARG A 12 -1.68 4.34 0.43
N GLU A 13 -1.74 5.46 -0.30
CA GLU A 13 -1.29 6.77 0.19
C GLU A 13 -2.05 7.23 1.43
N GLU A 14 -3.37 7.05 1.45
CA GLU A 14 -4.19 7.45 2.60
C GLU A 14 -3.92 6.56 3.84
N LEU A 15 -3.70 5.26 3.64
CA LEU A 15 -3.31 4.35 4.73
C LEU A 15 -1.91 4.66 5.26
N GLU A 16 -0.95 4.97 4.39
CA GLU A 16 0.40 5.38 4.79
C GLU A 16 0.37 6.63 5.65
N LYS A 17 -0.36 7.68 5.23
CA LYS A 17 -0.57 8.89 6.04
C LYS A 17 -1.22 8.60 7.39
N ALA A 18 -2.20 7.69 7.42
CA ALA A 18 -2.88 7.32 8.66
C ALA A 18 -1.95 6.58 9.63
N LEU A 19 -1.12 5.67 9.12
CA LEU A 19 -0.10 4.96 9.89
C LEU A 19 0.95 5.92 10.44
N ASP A 20 1.49 6.82 9.62
CA ASP A 20 2.49 7.80 10.04
C ASP A 20 1.95 8.75 11.09
N LYS A 21 0.69 9.19 10.94
CA LYS A 21 0.02 9.98 11.97
C LYS A 21 -0.12 9.19 13.28
N ALA A 22 -0.54 7.92 13.22
CA ALA A 22 -0.70 7.10 14.41
C ALA A 22 0.64 6.84 15.13
N ARG A 23 1.73 6.60 14.38
CA ARG A 23 3.10 6.52 14.93
C ARG A 23 3.53 7.83 15.57
N GLY A 24 3.31 8.96 14.89
CA GLY A 24 3.62 10.29 15.40
C GLY A 24 2.87 10.65 16.70
N GLU A 25 1.70 10.05 16.91
CA GLU A 25 0.90 10.18 18.13
C GLU A 25 1.17 9.08 19.17
N GLY A 26 2.10 8.14 18.90
CA GLY A 26 2.47 7.06 19.82
C GLY A 26 1.39 5.99 20.01
N ARG A 27 0.51 5.79 19.01
CA ARG A 27 -0.65 4.89 19.07
C ARG A 27 -0.42 3.54 18.39
N GLU A 28 0.80 3.02 18.45
CA GLU A 28 1.19 1.78 17.77
C GLU A 28 0.60 0.52 18.44
N ASP A 29 0.19 0.64 19.71
CA ASP A 29 -0.43 -0.40 20.53
C ASP A 29 -1.96 -0.44 20.41
N GLU A 30 -2.56 0.53 19.74
CA GLU A 30 -4.01 0.61 19.55
C GLU A 30 -4.52 -0.43 18.53
N PRO A 31 -5.67 -1.08 18.76
CA PRO A 31 -6.20 -2.11 17.84
C PRO A 31 -6.45 -1.62 16.40
N PHE A 32 -6.74 -0.33 16.22
CA PHE A 32 -6.92 0.24 14.89
C PHE A 32 -5.60 0.34 14.13
N PHE A 33 -4.45 0.46 14.82
CA PHE A 33 -3.13 0.55 14.19
C PHE A 33 -2.82 -0.75 13.44
N GLU A 34 -3.05 -1.89 14.09
CA GLU A 34 -2.91 -3.21 13.46
C GLU A 34 -3.85 -3.33 12.24
N SER A 35 -5.09 -2.83 12.36
CA SER A 35 -6.05 -2.85 11.26
C SER A 35 -5.57 -2.01 10.05
N LEU A 36 -5.01 -0.83 10.30
CA LEU A 36 -4.41 0.03 9.27
C LEU A 36 -3.20 -0.65 8.61
N ALA A 37 -2.32 -1.25 9.41
CA ALA A 37 -1.12 -1.92 8.94
C ALA A 37 -1.47 -3.13 8.06
N ASN A 38 -2.47 -3.92 8.47
CA ASN A 38 -2.97 -5.06 7.70
C ASN A 38 -3.61 -4.63 6.38
N ALA A 39 -4.44 -3.58 6.40
CA ALA A 39 -5.04 -3.04 5.17
C ALA A 39 -3.97 -2.54 4.19
N TYR A 40 -2.94 -1.86 4.70
CA TYR A 40 -1.80 -1.39 3.91
C TYR A 40 -1.03 -2.56 3.27
N ALA A 41 -0.77 -3.63 4.03
CA ALA A 41 -0.12 -4.84 3.51
C ALA A 41 -0.95 -5.57 2.45
N GLU A 42 -2.28 -5.64 2.62
CA GLU A 42 -3.20 -6.27 1.67
C GLU A 42 -3.19 -5.58 0.30
N ILE A 43 -3.01 -4.26 0.25
CA ILE A 43 -2.88 -3.53 -1.02
C ILE A 43 -1.63 -4.00 -1.79
N TYR A 44 -0.50 -4.20 -1.10
CA TYR A 44 0.70 -4.73 -1.74
C TYR A 44 0.55 -6.16 -2.20
N ARG A 45 -0.14 -6.99 -1.41
CA ARG A 45 -0.49 -8.35 -1.84
C ARG A 45 -1.32 -8.32 -3.11
N ALA A 46 -2.30 -7.41 -3.21
CA ALA A 46 -3.12 -7.25 -4.40
C ALA A 46 -2.27 -6.88 -5.62
N PHE A 47 -1.35 -5.90 -5.51
CA PHE A 47 -0.44 -5.56 -6.60
C PHE A 47 0.46 -6.72 -7.02
N GLY A 48 0.99 -7.49 -6.05
CA GLY A 48 1.77 -8.70 -6.31
C GLY A 48 1.00 -9.75 -7.11
N LEU A 49 -0.24 -10.02 -6.71
CA LEU A 49 -1.13 -10.95 -7.41
C LEU A 49 -1.47 -10.45 -8.82
N MET A 50 -1.76 -9.15 -8.97
CA MET A 50 -2.03 -8.57 -10.28
C MET A 50 -0.84 -8.74 -11.24
N ARG A 51 0.40 -8.56 -10.78
CA ARG A 51 1.60 -8.88 -11.57
C ARG A 51 1.66 -10.37 -11.91
N ALA A 52 1.50 -11.25 -10.92
CA ALA A 52 1.61 -12.70 -11.11
C ALA A 52 0.60 -13.23 -12.16
N TYR A 53 -0.59 -12.63 -12.23
CA TYR A 53 -1.62 -12.96 -13.22
C TYR A 53 -1.51 -12.19 -14.54
N GLY A 54 -0.45 -11.42 -14.76
CA GLY A 54 -0.24 -10.65 -15.99
C GLY A 54 -1.26 -9.52 -16.20
N LYS A 55 -1.81 -8.99 -15.10
CA LYS A 55 -2.82 -7.90 -15.11
C LYS A 55 -2.20 -6.51 -15.02
N VAL A 56 -0.92 -6.43 -14.67
CA VAL A 56 -0.14 -5.20 -14.55
C VAL A 56 1.18 -5.39 -15.31
N ASP A 57 1.54 -4.40 -16.10
CA ASP A 57 2.82 -4.37 -16.81
C ASP A 57 4.00 -4.31 -15.83
N PRO A 58 5.12 -5.02 -16.09
CA PRO A 58 6.29 -5.01 -15.22
C PRO A 58 6.82 -3.61 -14.89
N GLU A 59 6.85 -2.67 -15.84
CA GLU A 59 7.34 -1.30 -15.61
C GLU A 59 6.44 -0.57 -14.62
N ARG A 60 5.12 -0.72 -14.77
CA ARG A 60 4.14 -0.12 -13.88
C ARG A 60 4.17 -0.74 -12.48
N TYR A 61 4.45 -2.04 -12.39
CA TYR A 61 4.69 -2.68 -11.11
C TYR A 61 5.99 -2.20 -10.45
N GLU A 62 7.08 -2.07 -11.21
CA GLU A 62 8.35 -1.58 -10.65
C GLU A 62 8.26 -0.11 -10.23
N ALA A 63 7.46 0.72 -10.88
CA ALA A 63 7.19 2.09 -10.41
C ALA A 63 6.51 2.07 -9.03
N ILE A 64 5.44 1.28 -8.88
CA ILE A 64 4.73 1.10 -7.61
C ILE A 64 5.69 0.52 -6.56
N LYS A 65 6.48 -0.50 -6.90
CA LYS A 65 7.49 -1.12 -6.03
C LYS A 65 8.62 -0.16 -5.64
N GLY A 66 9.08 0.65 -6.57
CA GLY A 66 10.15 1.62 -6.37
C GLY A 66 9.79 2.67 -5.34
N ASP A 67 8.54 3.12 -5.31
CA ASP A 67 8.05 4.05 -4.29
C ASP A 67 7.91 3.40 -2.92
N ILE A 68 7.63 2.09 -2.87
CA ILE A 68 7.44 1.32 -1.62
C ILE A 68 8.76 1.05 -0.87
N PHE A 69 9.84 0.80 -1.60
CA PHE A 69 11.12 0.39 -1.01
C PHE A 69 12.18 1.50 -0.99
N LYS A 70 11.87 2.71 -1.47
CA LYS A 70 12.76 3.88 -1.36
C LYS A 70 12.66 4.62 -0.03
N THR A 71 11.70 4.29 0.82
CA THR A 71 11.52 4.88 2.17
C THR A 71 12.24 4.11 3.28
N GLY A 72 13.20 3.24 2.92
CA GLY A 72 14.12 2.59 3.87
C GLY A 72 15.36 3.41 4.16
#